data_AF-A0A6J8E181-F1
#
_entry.id   AF-A0A6J8E181-F1
#
_cell.length_a   1.000
_cell.length_b   1.000
_cell.length_c   1.000
_cell.angle_alpha   90.00
_cell.angle_beta   90.00
_cell.angle_gamma   90.00
#
_symmetry.space_group_name_H-M   'P 1'
#
loop_
_entity.id
_entity.type
_entity.pdbx_description
1 polymer ?
#
loop_
_entity_poly.entity_id
_entity_poly.type
_entity_poly.pdbx_seq_one_letter_code
_entity_poly.pdbx_strand_id
1 'polypeptide(L)'
;MRKVANLGLKTAYSSHKAVNVFIKKVLALPYLPAGHILPAYRQLTVPPTSPLLHQLMVYINRAWLQCSVWSVAQWSVYQLSIRTNNDVEVWHRRFNGKANGNKLHFYKMVPALIKEAKTVSRQVRQSLEPKLDLINVELQHLDILCFTETWLKPDVLENDVLLDNFVKPFRHDRVDRIGGGVAVYVKSYLSAKRRCDLEVNGVESVWLELKLKQNRPFLLGTFYRPPNSSQHLLNLIEHSFDLASDTGIETILIVGDFNDDQMSPRQSRMKEIFTRYGMTQFVEEPTNFCENSASIIDLVLRNNSNAVDLVHVGQPFLPPNIRYHSPVYGILKFHKPSNTCFKRKIWLYDRGDYDVFRKMLSDVNWNDFIESSNNVDSLVERFSELLIDFASKAIPNKIITVRKTDPPWMNNYIHRTIRKRNRIYNKAKKGK
;
A
#
# COMPACT_ATOMS: atom_id res chain seq x y z
N MET A 1 2.09 -17.22 -28.40
CA MET A 1 2.30 -17.11 -29.87
C MET A 1 3.10 -18.25 -30.51
N ARG A 2 4.15 -18.82 -29.87
CA ARG A 2 4.96 -19.90 -30.51
C ARG A 2 4.14 -21.12 -30.95
N LYS A 3 3.21 -21.63 -30.12
CA LYS A 3 2.37 -22.79 -30.51
C LYS A 3 1.40 -22.49 -31.66
N VAL A 4 0.88 -21.25 -31.73
CA VAL A 4 0.07 -20.78 -32.86
C VAL A 4 0.89 -20.83 -34.16
N ALA A 5 2.14 -20.38 -34.11
CA ALA A 5 3.04 -20.47 -35.27
C ALA A 5 3.37 -21.92 -35.65
N ASN A 6 3.67 -22.79 -34.68
CA ASN A 6 4.01 -24.19 -34.93
C ASN A 6 2.84 -25.00 -35.54
N LEU A 7 1.60 -24.60 -35.29
CA LEU A 7 0.41 -25.21 -35.90
C LEU A 7 0.07 -24.60 -37.27
N GLY A 8 0.94 -23.74 -37.84
CA GLY A 8 0.71 -23.11 -39.14
C GLY A 8 -0.33 -21.97 -39.13
N LEU A 9 -0.83 -21.57 -37.95
CA LEU A 9 -1.85 -20.51 -37.81
C LEU A 9 -1.29 -19.08 -37.92
N LYS A 10 0.02 -18.90 -38.11
CA LYS A 10 0.67 -17.57 -38.10
C LYS A 10 0.11 -16.64 -39.18
N THR A 11 0.02 -17.12 -40.41
CA THR A 11 -0.49 -16.33 -41.54
C THR A 11 -1.96 -16.00 -41.33
N ALA A 12 -2.78 -16.99 -40.98
CA ALA A 12 -4.22 -16.81 -40.72
C ALA A 12 -4.52 -15.87 -39.54
N TYR A 13 -3.68 -15.90 -38.50
CA TYR A 13 -3.77 -14.98 -37.36
C TYR A 13 -3.56 -13.52 -37.77
N SER A 14 -2.69 -13.25 -38.76
CA SER A 14 -2.41 -11.90 -39.26
C SER A 14 -3.39 -11.45 -40.35
N SER A 15 -3.88 -12.36 -41.18
CA SER A 15 -4.71 -12.04 -42.35
C SER A 15 -6.22 -12.15 -42.12
N HIS A 16 -6.67 -12.97 -41.16
CA HIS A 16 -8.10 -13.19 -40.92
C HIS A 16 -8.55 -12.69 -39.54
N LYS A 17 -9.39 -11.65 -39.54
CA LYS A 17 -9.91 -10.99 -38.32
C LYS A 17 -10.61 -11.97 -37.37
N ALA A 18 -11.40 -12.91 -37.88
CA ALA A 18 -12.10 -13.89 -37.05
C ALA A 18 -11.13 -14.83 -36.30
N VAL A 19 -10.10 -15.32 -36.99
CA VAL A 19 -9.05 -16.18 -36.42
C VAL A 19 -8.22 -15.40 -35.39
N ASN A 20 -7.89 -14.14 -35.69
CA ASN A 20 -7.19 -13.24 -34.78
C ASN A 20 -7.94 -13.06 -33.46
N VAL A 21 -9.23 -12.69 -33.55
CA VAL A 21 -10.09 -12.46 -32.38
C VAL A 21 -10.26 -13.74 -31.58
N PHE A 22 -10.47 -14.88 -32.25
CA PHE A 22 -10.59 -16.17 -31.58
C PHE A 22 -9.32 -16.52 -30.78
N ILE A 23 -8.15 -16.42 -31.40
CA ILE A 23 -6.88 -16.72 -30.74
C ILE A 23 -6.63 -15.74 -29.58
N LYS A 24 -6.99 -14.45 -29.72
CA LYS A 24 -6.91 -13.49 -28.61
C LYS A 24 -7.81 -13.87 -27.44
N LYS A 25 -9.03 -14.33 -27.69
CA LYS A 25 -9.93 -14.83 -26.64
C LYS A 25 -9.35 -16.04 -25.92
N VAL A 26 -8.73 -16.98 -26.64
CA VAL A 26 -8.01 -18.12 -26.05
C VAL A 26 -6.82 -17.65 -25.20
N LEU A 27 -6.04 -16.69 -25.69
CA LEU A 27 -4.90 -16.12 -24.95
C LEU A 27 -5.32 -15.23 -23.77
N ALA A 28 -6.59 -14.80 -23.73
CA ALA A 28 -7.15 -14.01 -22.63
C ALA A 28 -7.62 -14.89 -21.45
N LEU A 29 -7.77 -16.20 -21.64
CA LEU A 29 -8.21 -17.13 -20.60
C LEU A 29 -7.42 -17.03 -19.27
N PRO A 30 -6.07 -16.93 -19.26
CA PRO A 30 -5.30 -16.78 -18.01
C PRO A 30 -5.66 -15.53 -17.19
N TYR A 31 -6.25 -14.52 -17.82
CA TYR A 31 -6.58 -13.24 -17.18
C TYR A 31 -7.95 -13.25 -16.52
N LEU A 32 -8.70 -14.34 -16.59
CA LEU A 32 -9.96 -14.50 -15.88
C LEU A 32 -9.72 -15.13 -14.50
N PRO A 33 -10.60 -14.90 -13.51
CA PRO A 33 -10.55 -15.63 -12.25
C PRO A 33 -10.54 -17.14 -12.51
N ALA A 34 -9.73 -17.90 -11.77
CA ALA A 34 -9.51 -19.33 -12.02
C ALA A 34 -10.81 -20.15 -12.21
N GLY A 35 -11.84 -19.89 -11.40
CA GLY A 35 -13.15 -20.56 -11.51
C GLY A 35 -13.93 -20.26 -12.80
N HIS A 36 -13.63 -19.14 -13.48
CA HIS A 36 -14.29 -18.73 -14.72
C HIS A 36 -13.56 -19.19 -15.99
N ILE A 37 -12.29 -19.63 -15.88
CA ILE A 37 -11.47 -20.03 -17.03
C ILE A 37 -12.08 -21.21 -17.79
N LEU A 38 -12.45 -22.28 -17.08
CA LEU A 38 -13.02 -23.48 -17.71
C LEU A 38 -14.41 -23.22 -18.32
N PRO A 39 -15.34 -22.52 -17.62
CA PRO A 39 -16.58 -22.05 -18.23
C PRO A 39 -16.36 -21.21 -19.51
N ALA A 40 -15.45 -20.24 -19.48
CA ALA A 40 -15.14 -19.40 -20.64
C ALA A 40 -14.55 -20.19 -21.80
N TYR A 41 -13.64 -21.14 -21.53
CA TYR A 41 -13.10 -22.04 -22.54
C TYR A 41 -14.19 -22.85 -23.24
N ARG A 42 -15.16 -23.38 -22.49
CA ARG A 42 -16.29 -24.16 -23.05
C ARG A 42 -17.20 -23.33 -23.96
N GLN A 43 -17.27 -22.01 -23.75
CA GLN A 43 -18.03 -21.10 -24.61
C GLN A 43 -17.30 -20.74 -25.92
N LEU A 44 -16.00 -21.04 -26.03
CA LEU A 44 -15.24 -20.80 -27.26
C LEU A 44 -15.55 -21.90 -28.28
N THR A 45 -16.47 -21.61 -29.19
CA THR A 45 -16.82 -22.49 -30.31
C THR A 45 -15.83 -22.32 -31.46
N VAL A 46 -15.24 -23.44 -31.90
CA VAL A 46 -14.39 -23.47 -33.10
C VAL A 46 -15.27 -23.73 -34.32
N PRO A 47 -15.14 -22.96 -35.41
CA PRO A 47 -15.84 -23.25 -36.66
C PRO A 47 -15.48 -24.65 -37.19
N PRO A 48 -16.45 -25.45 -37.68
CA PRO A 48 -16.22 -26.81 -38.19
C PRO A 48 -15.16 -26.86 -39.32
N THR A 49 -15.01 -25.76 -40.05
CA THR A 49 -14.12 -25.62 -41.20
C THR A 49 -12.66 -25.30 -40.84
N SER A 50 -12.28 -25.28 -39.55
CA SER A 50 -10.94 -24.88 -39.12
C SER A 50 -10.20 -25.94 -38.29
N PRO A 51 -9.66 -27.01 -38.91
CA PRO A 51 -8.94 -28.10 -38.24
C PRO A 51 -7.77 -27.63 -37.35
N LEU A 52 -7.04 -26.60 -37.77
CA LEU A 52 -5.88 -26.08 -37.04
C LEU A 52 -6.28 -25.39 -35.71
N LEU A 53 -7.43 -24.69 -35.69
CA LEU A 53 -7.97 -24.11 -34.45
C LEU A 53 -8.47 -25.19 -33.50
N HIS A 54 -9.02 -26.28 -34.04
CA HIS A 54 -9.41 -27.43 -33.23
C HIS A 54 -8.19 -28.07 -32.55
N GLN A 55 -7.09 -28.28 -33.29
CA GLN A 55 -5.82 -28.76 -32.72
C GLN A 55 -5.27 -27.82 -31.64
N LEU A 56 -5.38 -26.51 -31.83
CA LEU A 56 -4.99 -25.52 -30.82
C LEU A 56 -5.83 -25.68 -29.54
N MET A 57 -7.15 -25.81 -29.68
CA MET A 57 -8.04 -25.98 -28.53
C MET A 57 -7.79 -27.30 -27.78
N VAL A 58 -7.53 -28.39 -28.50
CA VAL A 58 -7.14 -29.68 -27.89
C VAL A 58 -5.83 -29.54 -27.11
N TYR A 59 -4.84 -28.84 -27.68
CA TYR A 59 -3.61 -28.54 -26.97
C TYR A 59 -3.87 -27.72 -25.70
N ILE A 60 -4.67 -26.66 -25.77
CA ILE A 60 -5.01 -25.83 -24.60
C ILE A 60 -5.68 -26.67 -23.51
N ASN A 61 -6.63 -27.52 -23.89
CA ASN A 61 -7.32 -28.40 -22.95
C ASN A 61 -6.34 -29.35 -22.25
N ARG A 62 -5.52 -30.08 -23.02
CA ARG A 62 -4.61 -31.08 -22.47
C ARG A 62 -3.46 -30.46 -21.67
N ALA A 63 -2.87 -29.39 -22.17
CA ALA A 63 -1.66 -28.83 -21.57
C ALA A 63 -1.96 -27.89 -20.38
N TRP A 64 -3.13 -27.24 -20.36
CA TRP A 64 -3.39 -26.17 -19.39
C TRP A 64 -4.67 -26.37 -18.56
N LEU A 65 -5.71 -27.02 -19.09
CA LEU A 65 -6.97 -27.19 -18.35
C LEU A 65 -7.09 -28.54 -17.63
N GLN A 66 -6.58 -29.60 -18.25
CA GLN A 66 -6.65 -30.99 -17.77
C GLN A 66 -5.25 -31.53 -17.42
N CYS A 67 -4.29 -30.64 -17.15
CA CYS A 67 -2.94 -31.04 -16.78
C CYS A 67 -2.94 -31.67 -15.39
N SER A 68 -2.30 -32.84 -15.24
CA SER A 68 -2.14 -33.51 -13.94
C SER A 68 -1.08 -32.86 -13.05
N VAL A 69 -0.21 -32.02 -13.63
CA VAL A 69 0.93 -31.41 -12.93
C VAL A 69 0.59 -30.02 -12.37
N TRP A 70 -0.20 -29.22 -13.10
CA TRP A 70 -0.57 -27.87 -12.69
C TRP A 70 -2.08 -27.65 -12.83
N SER A 71 -2.69 -27.06 -11.80
CA SER A 71 -4.11 -26.69 -11.81
C SER A 71 -4.35 -25.36 -12.52
N VAL A 72 -5.61 -25.11 -12.90
CA VAL A 72 -6.05 -23.85 -13.53
C VAL A 72 -5.70 -22.62 -12.69
N ALA A 73 -5.74 -22.74 -11.37
CA ALA A 73 -5.40 -21.64 -10.47
C ALA A 73 -3.91 -21.25 -10.53
N GLN A 74 -3.01 -22.18 -10.89
CA GLN A 74 -1.57 -21.95 -10.86
C GLN A 74 -1.04 -21.17 -12.06
N TRP A 75 -1.78 -21.13 -13.18
CA TRP A 75 -1.42 -20.32 -14.36
C TRP A 75 -2.38 -19.15 -14.62
N SER A 76 -3.41 -19.00 -13.78
CA SER A 76 -4.22 -17.80 -13.74
C SER A 76 -3.37 -16.60 -13.28
N VAL A 77 -3.35 -15.55 -14.09
CA VAL A 77 -2.68 -14.28 -13.79
C VAL A 77 -3.67 -13.17 -13.41
N TYR A 78 -4.93 -13.51 -13.14
CA TYR A 78 -5.94 -12.58 -12.65
C TYR A 78 -5.47 -11.87 -11.38
N GLN A 79 -5.47 -10.54 -11.41
CA GLN A 79 -4.97 -9.66 -10.33
C GLN A 79 -3.49 -9.82 -9.97
N LEU A 80 -2.68 -10.46 -10.80
CA LEU A 80 -1.22 -10.44 -10.67
C LEU A 80 -0.63 -9.32 -11.52
N SER A 81 0.44 -8.68 -11.05
CA SER A 81 1.19 -7.73 -11.87
C SER A 81 1.79 -8.48 -13.07
N ILE A 82 1.37 -8.11 -14.27
CA ILE A 82 1.82 -8.76 -15.50
C ILE A 82 3.27 -8.38 -15.73
N ARG A 83 4.17 -9.36 -15.66
CA ARG A 83 5.59 -9.18 -15.96
C ARG A 83 5.82 -9.27 -17.47
N THR A 84 6.54 -8.31 -18.02
CA THR A 84 6.97 -8.31 -19.42
C THR A 84 8.01 -9.40 -19.66
N ASN A 85 8.29 -9.74 -20.93
CA ASN A 85 9.42 -10.64 -21.24
C ASN A 85 10.75 -10.12 -20.67
N ASN A 86 10.93 -8.80 -20.61
CA ASN A 86 12.11 -8.18 -20.04
C ASN A 86 12.23 -8.50 -18.54
N ASP A 87 11.14 -8.47 -17.79
CA ASP A 87 11.12 -8.80 -16.36
C ASP A 87 11.45 -10.28 -16.10
N VAL A 88 10.97 -11.17 -16.97
CA VAL A 88 11.27 -12.61 -16.91
C VAL A 88 12.75 -12.86 -17.24
N GLU A 89 13.30 -12.17 -18.23
CA GLU A 89 14.71 -12.26 -18.61
C GLU A 89 15.64 -11.66 -17.55
N VAL A 90 15.25 -10.55 -16.92
CA VAL A 90 15.97 -9.95 -15.78
C VAL A 90 15.94 -10.90 -14.58
N TRP A 91 14.78 -11.51 -14.30
CA TRP A 91 14.66 -12.51 -13.24
C TRP A 91 15.53 -13.74 -13.53
N HIS A 92 15.55 -14.25 -14.75
CA HIS A 92 16.44 -15.34 -15.17
C HIS A 92 17.93 -14.96 -15.01
N ARG A 93 18.34 -13.76 -15.43
CA ARG A 93 19.72 -13.28 -15.26
C ARG A 93 20.11 -13.22 -13.78
N ARG A 94 19.25 -12.65 -12.95
CA ARG A 94 19.45 -12.57 -11.49
C ARG A 94 19.54 -13.95 -10.86
N PHE A 95 18.67 -14.88 -11.27
CA PHE A 95 18.63 -16.23 -10.74
C PHE A 95 19.85 -17.06 -11.16
N ASN A 96 20.31 -16.92 -12.40
CA ASN A 96 21.56 -17.52 -12.88
C ASN A 96 22.79 -17.03 -12.09
N GLY A 97 22.81 -15.73 -11.74
CA GLY A 97 23.82 -15.18 -10.84
C GLY A 97 23.76 -15.80 -9.43
N LYS A 98 22.56 -15.96 -8.86
CA LYS A 98 22.37 -16.57 -7.54
C LYS A 98 22.69 -18.07 -7.49
N ALA A 99 22.59 -18.75 -8.62
CA ALA A 99 22.81 -20.18 -8.73
C ALA A 99 24.17 -20.54 -9.39
N ASN A 100 25.06 -19.56 -9.56
CA ASN A 100 26.40 -19.70 -10.12
C ASN A 100 26.44 -20.45 -11.47
N GLY A 101 25.57 -20.08 -12.43
CA GLY A 101 25.67 -20.63 -13.78
C GLY A 101 24.58 -20.21 -14.74
N ASN A 102 24.93 -20.08 -16.02
CA ASN A 102 24.02 -19.63 -17.09
C ASN A 102 23.13 -20.75 -17.67
N LYS A 103 23.29 -22.00 -17.21
CA LYS A 103 22.52 -23.19 -17.62
C LYS A 103 22.34 -24.13 -16.43
N LEU A 104 21.32 -23.86 -15.61
CA LEU A 104 21.07 -24.65 -14.41
C LEU A 104 20.39 -25.97 -14.77
N HIS A 105 21.08 -27.08 -14.51
CA HIS A 105 20.43 -28.39 -14.50
C HIS A 105 19.31 -28.40 -13.46
N PHE A 106 18.22 -29.11 -13.74
CA PHE A 106 17.01 -29.14 -12.91
C PHE A 106 17.30 -29.43 -11.44
N TYR A 107 18.22 -30.37 -11.14
CA TYR A 107 18.60 -30.73 -9.77
C TYR A 107 19.36 -29.62 -9.00
N LYS A 108 19.99 -28.65 -9.69
CA LYS A 108 20.57 -27.45 -9.07
C LYS A 108 19.55 -26.31 -8.99
N MET A 109 18.66 -26.23 -9.97
CA MET A 109 17.59 -25.24 -10.04
C MET A 109 16.60 -25.40 -8.88
N VAL A 110 16.16 -26.63 -8.58
CA VAL A 110 15.12 -26.87 -7.56
C VAL A 110 15.57 -26.40 -6.15
N PRO A 111 16.76 -26.75 -5.63
CA PRO A 111 17.24 -26.20 -4.36
C PRO A 111 17.44 -24.68 -4.37
N ALA A 112 17.91 -24.12 -5.48
CA ALA A 112 18.07 -22.67 -5.63
C ALA A 112 16.72 -21.93 -5.64
N LEU A 113 15.68 -22.50 -6.28
CA LEU A 113 14.32 -21.97 -6.25
C LEU A 113 13.70 -22.07 -4.87
N ILE A 114 13.94 -23.17 -4.14
CA ILE A 114 13.47 -23.31 -2.75
C ILE A 114 14.15 -22.28 -1.84
N LYS A 115 15.46 -22.07 -2.01
CA LYS A 115 16.22 -21.04 -1.28
C LYS A 115 15.68 -19.64 -1.63
N GLU A 116 15.49 -19.37 -2.91
CA GLU A 116 14.95 -18.09 -3.39
C GLU A 116 13.52 -17.86 -2.90
N ALA A 117 12.63 -18.86 -2.90
CA ALA A 117 11.28 -18.73 -2.38
C ALA A 117 11.26 -18.41 -0.87
N LYS A 118 12.17 -19.02 -0.10
CA LYS A 118 12.37 -18.70 1.32
C LYS A 118 12.93 -17.29 1.53
N THR A 119 13.80 -16.82 0.65
CA THR A 119 14.40 -15.48 0.73
C THR A 119 13.45 -14.38 0.23
N VAL A 120 12.76 -14.59 -0.89
CA VAL A 120 11.79 -13.65 -1.47
C VAL A 120 10.62 -13.45 -0.53
N SER A 121 10.10 -14.53 0.07
CA SER A 121 9.05 -14.39 1.08
C SER A 121 9.51 -13.56 2.27
N ARG A 122 10.76 -13.70 2.72
CA ARG A 122 11.33 -12.87 3.80
C ARG A 122 11.59 -11.41 3.36
N GLN A 123 12.15 -11.18 2.17
CA GLN A 123 12.44 -9.86 1.63
C GLN A 123 11.16 -9.07 1.33
N VAL A 124 10.16 -9.70 0.73
CA VAL A 124 8.84 -9.10 0.46
C VAL A 124 8.10 -8.77 1.76
N ARG A 125 8.29 -9.58 2.80
CA ARG A 125 7.69 -9.36 4.13
C ARG A 125 8.40 -8.31 4.98
N GLN A 126 9.70 -8.09 4.80
CA GLN A 126 10.47 -7.15 5.62
C GLN A 126 10.57 -5.78 4.97
N SER A 127 10.79 -5.72 3.65
CA SER A 127 10.92 -4.46 2.91
C SER A 127 9.65 -3.61 2.91
N LEU A 128 9.84 -2.30 2.80
CA LEU A 128 8.78 -1.29 2.72
C LEU A 128 8.05 -1.31 1.36
N GLU A 129 8.80 -1.41 0.26
CA GLU A 129 8.31 -1.27 -1.12
C GLU A 129 7.09 -2.17 -1.44
N PRO A 130 7.08 -3.46 -1.09
CA PRO A 130 5.96 -4.35 -1.42
C PRO A 130 4.68 -4.11 -0.60
N LYS A 131 4.75 -3.20 0.39
CA LYS A 131 3.65 -2.88 1.32
C LYS A 131 3.04 -1.51 1.05
N LEU A 132 3.58 -0.75 0.10
CA LEU A 132 3.18 0.64 -0.14
C LEU A 132 1.69 0.79 -0.43
N ASP A 133 1.10 -0.07 -1.26
CA ASP A 133 -0.34 -0.03 -1.55
C ASP A 133 -1.20 -0.17 -0.27
N LEU A 134 -0.79 -1.06 0.63
CA LEU A 134 -1.50 -1.29 1.88
C LEU A 134 -1.29 -0.13 2.86
N ILE A 135 -0.07 0.39 2.95
CA ILE A 135 0.28 1.57 3.74
C ILE A 135 -0.53 2.79 3.26
N ASN A 136 -0.63 2.95 1.94
CA ASN A 136 -1.37 4.01 1.28
C ASN A 136 -2.90 3.88 1.47
N VAL A 137 -3.39 2.76 2.02
CA VAL A 137 -4.78 2.60 2.43
C VAL A 137 -4.96 2.81 3.91
N GLU A 138 -4.19 2.06 4.69
CA GLU A 138 -4.41 1.93 6.13
C GLU A 138 -3.94 3.18 6.86
N LEU A 139 -2.85 3.81 6.39
CA LEU A 139 -2.15 4.86 7.14
C LEU A 139 -2.39 6.28 6.61
N GLN A 140 -3.24 6.46 5.59
CA GLN A 140 -3.60 7.78 5.03
C GLN A 140 -4.22 8.76 6.03
N HIS A 141 -4.76 8.27 7.14
CA HIS A 141 -5.34 9.12 8.17
C HIS A 141 -4.29 9.74 9.10
N LEU A 142 -3.05 9.22 9.09
CA LEU A 142 -1.92 9.73 9.87
C LEU A 142 -1.19 10.84 9.11
N ASP A 143 -0.43 11.64 9.84
CA ASP A 143 0.19 12.85 9.31
C ASP A 143 1.72 12.70 9.11
N ILE A 144 2.33 11.85 9.92
CA ILE A 144 3.75 11.49 9.89
C ILE A 144 3.83 9.98 10.04
N LEU A 145 4.61 9.32 9.18
CA LEU A 145 4.88 7.88 9.24
C LEU A 145 6.38 7.66 9.37
N CYS A 146 6.79 6.93 10.40
CA CYS A 146 8.19 6.58 10.64
C CYS A 146 8.36 5.07 10.45
N PHE A 147 9.27 4.68 9.57
CA PHE A 147 9.57 3.28 9.28
C PHE A 147 11.04 3.00 9.60
N THR A 148 11.27 1.92 10.34
CA THR A 148 12.56 1.28 10.54
C THR A 148 12.63 0.01 9.72
N GLU A 149 13.85 -0.49 9.47
CA GLU A 149 14.08 -1.65 8.60
C GLU A 149 13.37 -1.53 7.25
N THR A 150 13.56 -0.41 6.55
CA THR A 150 12.94 -0.19 5.24
C THR A 150 13.45 -1.16 4.18
N TRP A 151 14.72 -1.59 4.33
CA TRP A 151 15.46 -2.41 3.38
C TRP A 151 15.53 -1.80 1.97
N LEU A 152 15.25 -0.50 1.86
CA LEU A 152 15.42 0.24 0.62
C LEU A 152 16.90 0.36 0.28
N LYS A 153 17.16 0.52 -1.02
CA LYS A 153 18.50 0.68 -1.55
C LYS A 153 18.61 2.02 -2.28
N PRO A 154 19.81 2.61 -2.36
CA PRO A 154 20.01 3.91 -3.00
C PRO A 154 19.56 3.95 -4.47
N ASP A 155 19.53 2.81 -5.16
CA ASP A 155 19.08 2.66 -6.54
C ASP A 155 17.56 2.59 -6.70
N VAL A 156 16.79 2.40 -5.62
CA VAL A 156 15.32 2.51 -5.67
C VAL A 156 14.95 3.95 -5.96
N LEU A 157 14.18 4.17 -7.03
CA LEU A 157 13.76 5.51 -7.44
C LEU A 157 12.77 6.08 -6.43
N GLU A 158 12.85 7.38 -6.19
CA GLU A 158 11.95 8.07 -5.24
C GLU A 158 10.48 7.92 -5.62
N ASN A 159 10.19 7.86 -6.92
CA ASN A 159 8.83 7.71 -7.44
C ASN A 159 8.22 6.34 -7.12
N ASP A 160 9.04 5.31 -6.96
CA ASP A 160 8.58 3.94 -6.68
C ASP A 160 8.16 3.78 -5.21
N VAL A 161 8.52 4.75 -4.37
CA VAL A 161 8.22 4.76 -2.93
C VAL A 161 7.33 5.91 -2.51
N LEU A 162 6.58 6.52 -3.44
CA LEU A 162 5.64 7.59 -3.11
C LEU A 162 4.38 7.07 -2.40
N LEU A 163 3.90 7.86 -1.45
CA LEU A 163 2.59 7.69 -0.83
C LEU A 163 1.72 8.90 -1.16
N ASP A 164 0.44 8.67 -1.42
CA ASP A 164 -0.48 9.75 -1.79
C ASP A 164 -0.59 10.78 -0.66
N ASN A 165 -0.62 12.08 -0.98
CA ASN A 165 -0.68 13.18 -0.01
C ASN A 165 0.54 13.35 0.91
N PHE A 166 1.58 12.52 0.76
CA PHE A 166 2.86 12.68 1.44
C PHE A 166 3.88 13.35 0.50
N VAL A 167 4.82 14.09 1.07
CA VAL A 167 6.03 14.48 0.34
C VAL A 167 6.91 13.25 0.11
N LYS A 168 7.89 13.39 -0.77
CA LYS A 168 8.91 12.37 -0.98
C LYS A 168 9.53 11.94 0.37
N PRO A 169 9.75 10.63 0.60
CA PRO A 169 10.23 10.17 1.89
C PRO A 169 11.64 10.70 2.19
N PHE A 170 11.84 11.13 3.43
CA PHE A 170 13.17 11.37 3.97
C PHE A 170 13.75 10.03 4.41
N ARG A 171 14.78 9.55 3.72
CA ARG A 171 15.34 8.21 3.94
C ARG A 171 16.83 8.19 4.19
N HIS A 172 17.25 7.21 4.97
CA HIS A 172 18.63 6.79 5.16
C HIS A 172 18.68 5.31 4.80
N ASP A 173 19.22 5.01 3.61
CA ASP A 173 19.31 3.65 3.08
C ASP A 173 20.63 3.00 3.46
N ARG A 174 20.59 1.74 3.90
CA ARG A 174 21.80 1.01 4.26
C ARG A 174 22.50 0.45 3.03
N VAL A 175 23.73 0.87 2.78
CA VAL A 175 24.50 0.49 1.58
C VAL A 175 25.19 -0.86 1.76
N ASP A 176 25.84 -1.10 2.91
CA ASP A 176 26.83 -2.17 3.07
C ASP A 176 26.27 -3.58 3.31
N ARG A 177 25.01 -3.70 3.73
CA ARG A 177 24.39 -4.99 4.09
C ARG A 177 22.91 -5.07 3.70
N ILE A 178 22.38 -6.29 3.73
CA ILE A 178 20.94 -6.53 3.60
C ILE A 178 20.29 -6.26 4.96
N GLY A 179 19.28 -5.39 4.97
CA GLY A 179 18.49 -5.05 6.14
C GLY A 179 18.94 -3.80 6.89
N GLY A 180 18.01 -3.17 7.62
CA GLY A 180 18.16 -1.84 8.19
C GLY A 180 17.57 -0.74 7.30
N GLY A 181 17.98 0.49 7.55
CA GLY A 181 17.48 1.70 6.89
C GLY A 181 16.24 2.29 7.57
N VAL A 182 16.08 3.61 7.40
CA VAL A 182 15.01 4.41 8.00
C VAL A 182 14.34 5.25 6.93
N ALA A 183 13.02 5.39 7.00
CA ALA A 183 12.27 6.33 6.15
C ALA A 183 11.18 7.05 6.95
N VAL A 184 11.02 8.34 6.68
CA VAL A 184 9.99 9.18 7.28
C VAL A 184 9.17 9.83 6.18
N TYR A 185 7.85 9.62 6.23
CA TYR A 185 6.89 10.28 5.36
C TYR A 185 6.17 11.37 6.13
N VAL A 186 6.02 12.53 5.50
CA VAL A 186 5.32 13.69 6.08
C VAL A 186 4.27 14.19 5.11
N LYS A 187 3.06 14.49 5.59
CA LYS A 187 2.02 15.03 4.71
C LYS A 187 2.41 16.38 4.11
N SER A 188 1.99 16.63 2.88
CA SER A 188 2.37 17.82 2.10
C SER A 188 1.96 19.16 2.72
N TYR A 189 1.00 19.19 3.64
CA TYR A 189 0.63 20.42 4.36
C TYR A 189 1.52 20.71 5.58
N LEU A 190 2.35 19.75 6.02
CA LEU A 190 3.35 19.93 7.07
C LEU A 190 4.66 20.39 6.44
N SER A 191 5.27 21.44 7.00
CA SER A 191 6.62 21.82 6.61
C SER A 191 7.61 20.88 7.29
N ALA A 192 8.45 20.21 6.51
CA ALA A 192 9.50 19.33 7.00
C ALA A 192 10.84 19.68 6.36
N LYS A 193 11.87 19.86 7.19
CA LYS A 193 13.25 20.10 6.77
C LYS A 193 14.14 19.01 7.35
N ARG A 194 14.88 18.29 6.50
CA ARG A 194 15.88 17.32 6.98
C ARG A 194 17.05 18.06 7.63
N ARG A 195 17.45 17.59 8.81
CA ARG A 195 18.57 18.10 9.61
C ARG A 195 19.73 17.12 9.56
N CYS A 196 20.38 17.05 8.39
CA CYS A 196 21.55 16.18 8.18
C CYS A 196 22.72 16.51 9.13
N ASP A 197 22.76 17.73 9.66
CA ASP A 197 23.71 18.18 10.68
C ASP A 197 23.56 17.46 12.03
N LEU A 198 22.43 16.79 12.27
CA LEU A 198 22.17 15.99 13.47
C LEU A 198 22.38 14.48 13.23
N GLU A 199 22.60 14.08 11.98
CA GLU A 199 22.78 12.68 11.57
C GLU A 199 24.26 12.28 11.70
N VAL A 200 24.55 11.33 12.60
CA VAL A 200 25.91 10.88 12.90
C VAL A 200 26.24 9.66 12.04
N ASN A 201 27.41 9.67 11.40
CA ASN A 201 27.87 8.53 10.59
C ASN A 201 27.95 7.25 11.44
N GLY A 202 27.44 6.15 10.91
CA GLY A 202 27.32 4.87 11.62
C GLY A 202 26.01 4.71 12.42
N VAL A 203 25.23 5.78 12.61
CA VAL A 203 23.90 5.71 13.21
C VAL A 203 22.84 5.68 12.10
N GLU A 204 21.98 4.65 12.13
CA GLU A 204 20.85 4.56 11.21
C GLU A 204 19.70 5.45 11.72
N SER A 205 19.75 6.74 11.38
CA SER A 205 18.72 7.71 11.76
C SER A 205 18.40 8.72 10.66
N VAL A 206 17.21 9.33 10.79
CA VAL A 206 16.77 10.50 10.03
C VAL A 206 16.26 11.55 11.02
N TRP A 207 16.77 12.77 10.90
CA TRP A 207 16.30 13.91 11.70
C TRP A 207 15.51 14.90 10.84
N LEU A 208 14.31 15.25 11.29
CA LEU A 208 13.47 16.27 10.67
C LEU A 208 13.15 17.39 11.66
N GLU A 209 13.28 18.63 11.21
CA GLU A 209 12.66 19.79 11.82
C GLU A 209 11.28 19.98 11.19
N LEU A 210 10.24 19.82 12.01
CA LEU A 210 8.85 19.88 11.59
C LEU A 210 8.20 21.17 12.09
N LYS A 211 7.47 21.85 11.20
CA LYS A 211 6.76 23.08 11.51
C LYS A 211 5.33 23.04 10.96
N LEU A 212 4.38 23.25 11.86
CA LEU A 212 3.01 23.62 11.51
C LEU A 212 2.91 25.14 11.51
N LYS A 213 2.19 25.74 10.54
CA LYS A 213 2.19 27.20 10.28
C LYS A 213 2.19 28.09 11.53
N GLN A 214 1.35 27.78 12.52
CA GLN A 214 1.17 28.58 13.74
C GLN A 214 1.86 28.01 14.99
N ASN A 215 2.58 26.89 14.88
CA ASN A 215 3.26 26.26 16.01
C ASN A 215 4.77 26.53 15.98
N ARG A 216 5.40 26.47 17.16
CA ARG A 216 6.86 26.39 17.26
C ARG A 216 7.35 25.12 16.54
N PRO A 217 8.52 25.16 15.88
CA PRO A 217 9.09 23.96 15.29
C PRO A 217 9.43 22.94 16.37
N PHE A 218 9.46 21.67 15.98
CA PHE A 218 9.93 20.58 16.83
C PHE A 218 10.84 19.64 16.02
N LEU A 219 11.74 18.95 16.72
CA LEU A 219 12.60 17.94 16.13
C LEU A 219 11.94 16.57 16.23
N LEU A 220 11.99 15.83 15.13
CA LEU A 220 11.64 14.42 15.05
C LEU A 220 12.88 13.62 14.63
N GLY A 221 13.39 12.79 15.52
CA GLY A 221 14.44 11.82 15.23
C GLY A 221 13.84 10.43 15.07
N THR A 222 14.01 9.80 13.90
CA THR A 222 13.63 8.39 13.70
C THR A 222 14.89 7.54 13.68
N PHE A 223 14.97 6.54 14.56
CA PHE A 223 16.16 5.72 14.76
C PHE A 223 15.88 4.25 14.54
N TYR A 224 16.86 3.54 14.00
CA TYR A 224 16.97 2.10 14.07
C TYR A 224 18.30 1.72 14.71
N ARG A 225 18.25 0.99 15.83
CA ARG A 225 19.44 0.42 16.48
C ARG A 225 19.38 -1.11 16.35
N PRO A 226 20.38 -1.74 15.71
CA PRO A 226 20.46 -3.20 15.67
C PRO A 226 20.58 -3.85 17.06
N PRO A 227 20.10 -5.08 17.24
CA PRO A 227 20.32 -5.82 18.49
C PRO A 227 21.82 -6.07 18.73
N ASN A 228 22.21 -6.20 20.00
CA ASN A 228 23.61 -6.48 20.41
C ASN A 228 24.64 -5.45 19.90
N SER A 229 24.24 -4.18 19.85
CA SER A 229 25.10 -3.08 19.43
C SER A 229 26.27 -2.83 20.39
N SER A 230 27.43 -2.43 19.85
CA SER A 230 28.62 -2.11 20.62
C SER A 230 28.48 -0.81 21.42
N GLN A 231 29.30 -0.65 22.46
CA GLN A 231 29.36 0.61 23.22
C GLN A 231 29.71 1.81 22.33
N HIS A 232 30.52 1.60 21.29
CA HIS A 232 30.84 2.64 20.32
C HIS A 232 29.58 3.17 19.61
N LEU A 233 28.68 2.29 19.14
CA LEU A 233 27.44 2.74 18.51
C LEU A 233 26.54 3.49 19.49
N LEU A 234 26.50 3.06 20.76
CA LEU A 234 25.75 3.76 21.80
C LEU A 234 26.27 5.18 22.03
N ASN A 235 27.60 5.37 22.01
CA ASN A 235 28.21 6.69 22.12
C ASN A 235 27.90 7.56 20.89
N LEU A 236 27.82 6.99 19.68
CA LEU A 236 27.41 7.74 18.48
C LEU A 236 25.93 8.14 18.53
N ILE A 237 25.05 7.27 19.03
CA ILE A 237 23.64 7.61 19.27
C ILE A 237 23.55 8.74 20.28
N GLU A 238 24.28 8.66 21.39
CA GLU A 238 24.35 9.72 22.40
C GLU A 238 24.85 11.04 21.81
N HIS A 239 25.91 11.02 20.99
CA HIS A 239 26.38 12.21 20.29
C HIS A 239 25.30 12.83 19.38
N SER A 240 24.45 12.01 18.75
CA SER A 240 23.30 12.53 17.98
C SER A 240 22.25 13.21 18.89
N PHE A 241 22.09 12.76 20.14
CA PHE A 241 21.23 13.41 21.14
C PHE A 241 21.84 14.73 21.63
N ASP A 242 23.15 14.80 21.81
CA ASP A 242 23.87 16.06 22.11
C ASP A 242 23.58 17.11 21.03
N LEU A 243 23.85 16.78 19.76
CA LEU A 243 23.62 17.67 18.62
C LEU A 243 22.17 18.17 18.57
N ALA A 244 21.19 17.30 18.82
CA ALA A 244 19.79 17.67 18.83
C ALA A 244 19.45 18.63 19.99
N SER A 245 20.04 18.41 21.16
CA SER A 245 19.82 19.22 22.36
C SER A 245 20.44 20.61 22.21
N ASP A 246 21.60 20.70 21.55
CA ASP A 246 22.34 21.95 21.29
C ASP A 246 21.64 22.86 20.27
N THR A 247 20.64 22.36 19.54
CA THR A 247 19.88 23.19 18.58
C THR A 247 19.05 24.29 19.23
N GLY A 248 18.76 24.19 20.53
CA GLY A 248 17.85 25.08 21.24
C GLY A 248 16.37 24.89 20.88
N ILE A 249 16.02 23.88 20.06
CA ILE A 249 14.62 23.54 19.78
C ILE A 249 14.04 22.81 21.00
N GLU A 250 13.13 23.48 21.70
CA GLU A 250 12.57 23.01 22.99
C GLU A 250 11.92 21.62 22.91
N THR A 251 11.25 21.29 21.80
CA THR A 251 10.53 20.02 21.66
C THR A 251 11.32 19.05 20.80
N ILE A 252 11.75 17.94 21.42
CA ILE A 252 12.44 16.83 20.76
C ILE A 252 11.60 15.57 20.94
N LEU A 253 11.19 14.97 19.82
CA LEU A 253 10.50 13.70 19.74
C LEU A 253 11.41 12.69 19.06
N ILE A 254 11.66 11.56 19.70
CA ILE A 254 12.48 10.49 19.15
C ILE A 254 11.65 9.22 19.10
N VAL A 255 11.66 8.55 17.94
CA VAL A 255 10.88 7.33 17.71
C VAL A 255 11.71 6.28 16.99
N GLY A 256 11.28 5.03 17.09
CA GLY A 256 11.81 3.93 16.27
C GLY A 256 12.17 2.70 17.09
N ASP A 257 12.84 1.75 16.43
CA ASP A 257 13.22 0.47 17.03
C ASP A 257 14.62 0.57 17.61
N PHE A 258 14.70 0.55 18.94
CA PHE A 258 15.95 0.64 19.67
C PHE A 258 16.55 -0.74 20.01
N ASN A 259 15.82 -1.85 19.81
CA ASN A 259 16.21 -3.16 20.30
C ASN A 259 16.73 -3.14 21.76
N ASP A 260 16.10 -2.30 22.60
CA ASP A 260 16.40 -2.16 24.04
C ASP A 260 15.09 -2.33 24.82
N ASP A 261 14.95 -3.48 25.47
CA ASP A 261 13.68 -3.86 26.10
C ASP A 261 13.40 -3.02 27.36
N GLN A 262 12.41 -2.14 27.26
CA GLN A 262 12.04 -1.26 28.37
C GLN A 262 11.31 -2.00 29.49
N MET A 263 10.74 -3.18 29.22
CA MET A 263 10.13 -4.02 30.26
C MET A 263 11.17 -4.68 31.17
N SER A 264 12.41 -4.84 30.69
CA SER A 264 13.48 -5.45 31.46
C SER A 264 13.81 -4.58 32.69
N PRO A 265 13.88 -5.16 33.90
CA PRO A 265 14.27 -4.42 35.10
C PRO A 265 15.76 -4.04 35.10
N ARG A 266 16.56 -4.58 34.18
CA ARG A 266 17.99 -4.26 34.08
C ARG A 266 18.16 -2.83 33.58
N GLN A 267 19.05 -2.10 34.23
CA GLN A 267 19.49 -0.80 33.74
C GLN A 267 20.33 -1.02 32.48
N SER A 268 19.89 -0.45 31.36
CA SER A 268 20.65 -0.43 30.10
C SER A 268 21.32 0.93 29.92
N ARG A 269 22.40 0.96 29.15
CA ARG A 269 23.06 2.21 28.75
C ARG A 269 22.08 3.15 28.01
N MET A 270 21.13 2.61 27.27
CA MET A 270 20.09 3.42 26.60
C MET A 270 19.18 4.10 27.62
N LYS A 271 18.73 3.39 28.67
CA LYS A 271 17.95 3.99 29.75
C LYS A 271 18.71 5.12 30.46
N GLU A 272 20.03 4.98 30.64
CA GLU A 272 20.87 6.06 31.19
C GLU A 272 20.93 7.29 30.28
N ILE A 273 21.10 7.07 28.96
CA ILE A 273 21.06 8.13 27.95
C ILE A 273 19.71 8.84 28.04
N PHE A 274 18.60 8.10 28.05
CA PHE A 274 17.26 8.72 28.13
C PHE A 274 17.11 9.60 29.36
N THR A 275 17.51 9.10 30.54
CA THR A 275 17.49 9.90 31.78
C THR A 275 18.36 11.15 31.68
N ARG A 276 19.56 11.05 31.10
CA ARG A 276 20.51 12.17 30.94
C ARG A 276 19.92 13.33 30.12
N TYR A 277 19.20 13.02 29.04
CA TYR A 277 18.56 14.02 28.17
C TYR A 277 17.11 14.34 28.57
N GLY A 278 16.67 13.92 29.77
CA GLY A 278 15.30 14.15 30.25
C GLY A 278 14.23 13.50 29.38
N MET A 279 14.58 12.45 28.63
CA MET A 279 13.67 11.77 27.71
C MET A 279 12.77 10.79 28.47
N THR A 280 11.47 11.03 28.41
CA THR A 280 10.45 10.12 28.91
C THR A 280 9.99 9.19 27.80
N GLN A 281 9.93 7.89 28.08
CA GLN A 281 9.36 6.88 27.19
C GLN A 281 7.85 6.76 27.45
N PHE A 282 7.05 6.66 26.38
CA PHE A 282 5.56 6.67 26.46
C PHE A 282 4.88 5.38 26.01
N VAL A 283 5.63 4.33 25.67
CA VAL A 283 5.05 3.08 25.17
C VAL A 283 4.86 2.11 26.33
N GLU A 284 3.62 1.85 26.71
CA GLU A 284 3.29 1.05 27.90
C GLU A 284 2.94 -0.42 27.58
N GLU A 285 2.69 -0.74 26.31
CA GLU A 285 2.33 -2.10 25.87
C GLU A 285 3.44 -2.73 25.01
N PRO A 286 3.61 -4.06 25.03
CA PRO A 286 4.62 -4.72 24.21
C PRO A 286 4.45 -4.45 22.71
N THR A 287 5.56 -4.17 22.04
CA THR A 287 5.60 -3.84 20.61
C THR A 287 6.15 -4.97 19.77
N ASN A 288 7.03 -5.80 20.32
CA ASN A 288 7.59 -6.95 19.62
C ASN A 288 7.14 -8.24 20.31
N PHE A 289 6.71 -9.21 19.51
CA PHE A 289 6.16 -10.48 19.96
C PHE A 289 6.92 -11.64 19.31
N CYS A 290 7.28 -12.62 20.14
CA CYS A 290 7.80 -13.91 19.74
C CYS A 290 6.89 -15.03 20.29
N GLU A 291 7.21 -16.29 19.99
CA GLU A 291 6.42 -17.46 20.44
C GLU A 291 6.10 -17.43 21.93
N ASN A 292 7.09 -17.11 22.75
CA ASN A 292 7.03 -17.23 24.21
C ASN A 292 7.42 -15.93 24.94
N SER A 293 7.57 -14.81 24.24
CA SER A 293 7.98 -13.55 24.85
C SER A 293 7.41 -12.33 24.15
N ALA A 294 7.28 -11.24 24.90
CA ALA A 294 6.91 -9.93 24.39
C ALA A 294 7.83 -8.88 25.02
N SER A 295 8.19 -7.84 24.26
CA SER A 295 9.12 -6.80 24.70
C SER A 295 8.71 -5.44 24.18
N ILE A 296 9.14 -4.37 24.88
CA ILE A 296 8.94 -2.99 24.44
C ILE A 296 10.27 -2.48 23.88
N ILE A 297 10.40 -2.53 22.56
CA ILE A 297 11.64 -2.14 21.86
C ILE A 297 11.42 -1.04 20.82
N ASP A 298 10.18 -0.84 20.37
CA ASP A 298 9.77 0.28 19.54
C ASP A 298 9.32 1.42 20.46
N LEU A 299 10.11 2.48 20.51
CA LEU A 299 10.00 3.51 21.54
C LEU A 299 9.43 4.81 20.98
N VAL A 300 8.74 5.54 21.86
CA VAL A 300 8.37 6.94 21.67
C VAL A 300 8.93 7.69 22.87
N LEU A 301 9.94 8.50 22.61
CA LEU A 301 10.72 9.25 23.60
C LEU A 301 10.50 10.74 23.42
N ARG A 302 10.36 11.49 24.52
CA ARG A 302 10.21 12.94 24.46
C ARG A 302 10.80 13.63 25.67
N ASN A 303 11.42 14.79 25.45
CA ASN A 303 12.04 15.62 26.50
C ASN A 303 11.06 16.47 27.33
N ASN A 304 9.77 16.54 26.96
CA ASN A 304 8.73 17.28 27.68
C ASN A 304 7.40 16.53 27.63
N SER A 305 6.88 16.12 28.79
CA SER A 305 5.73 15.21 28.92
C SER A 305 4.37 15.81 28.55
N ASN A 306 4.22 17.13 28.48
CA ASN A 306 2.90 17.78 28.41
C ASN A 306 2.23 17.77 27.02
N ALA A 307 2.94 17.39 25.97
CA ALA A 307 2.50 17.61 24.60
C ALA A 307 2.30 16.33 23.76
N VAL A 308 2.42 15.15 24.37
CA VAL A 308 1.90 13.90 23.80
C VAL A 308 0.58 13.61 24.50
N ASP A 309 -0.50 13.47 23.73
CA ASP A 309 -1.84 13.19 24.29
C ASP A 309 -2.00 11.70 24.61
N LEU A 310 -1.56 10.87 23.66
CA LEU A 310 -1.84 9.45 23.69
C LEU A 310 -0.78 8.73 22.87
N VAL A 311 -0.22 7.68 23.45
CA VAL A 311 0.55 6.66 22.73
C VAL A 311 -0.16 5.34 22.94
N HIS A 312 -0.32 4.57 21.87
CA HIS A 312 -0.86 3.23 21.97
C HIS A 312 -0.25 2.31 20.92
N VAL A 313 -0.19 1.02 21.27
CA VAL A 313 0.23 -0.03 20.36
C VAL A 313 -0.99 -0.51 19.58
N GLY A 314 -0.94 -0.34 18.26
CA GLY A 314 -2.02 -0.78 17.38
C GLY A 314 -1.78 -2.16 16.79
N GLN A 315 -2.70 -2.58 15.94
CA GLN A 315 -2.67 -3.92 15.35
C GLN A 315 -1.67 -3.98 14.19
N PRO A 316 -0.91 -5.09 14.04
CA PRO A 316 -0.23 -5.35 12.79
C PRO A 316 -1.29 -5.48 11.69
N PHE A 317 -1.16 -4.68 10.64
CA PHE A 317 -2.08 -4.70 9.50
C PHE A 317 -1.71 -5.77 8.46
N LEU A 318 -0.52 -6.39 8.60
CA LEU A 318 -0.13 -7.60 7.88
C LEU A 318 -0.41 -8.83 8.74
N PRO A 319 -0.73 -10.00 8.14
CA PRO A 319 -0.92 -11.24 8.88
C PRO A 319 0.29 -11.51 9.78
N PRO A 320 0.11 -11.60 11.11
CA PRO A 320 1.23 -11.79 12.02
C PRO A 320 1.85 -13.18 11.79
N ASN A 321 3.19 -13.23 11.73
CA ASN A 321 3.93 -14.48 11.76
C ASN A 321 4.16 -14.91 13.22
N ILE A 322 4.94 -15.98 13.40
CA ILE A 322 5.50 -16.43 14.68
C ILE A 322 6.23 -15.29 15.45
N ARG A 323 6.86 -14.35 14.74
CA ARG A 323 7.46 -13.13 15.30
C ARG A 323 7.01 -11.90 14.54
N TYR A 324 6.64 -10.83 15.23
CA TYR A 324 6.17 -9.60 14.60
C TYR A 324 6.31 -8.38 15.50
N HIS A 325 6.44 -7.21 14.87
CA HIS A 325 6.29 -5.91 15.51
C HIS A 325 4.87 -5.39 15.31
N SER A 326 4.36 -4.70 16.32
CA SER A 326 3.11 -3.98 16.32
C SER A 326 3.41 -2.49 16.13
N PRO A 327 2.69 -1.80 15.22
CA PRO A 327 2.87 -0.38 15.00
C PRO A 327 2.51 0.44 16.25
N VAL A 328 3.30 1.46 16.54
CA VAL A 328 3.04 2.42 17.62
C VAL A 328 2.41 3.68 17.04
N TYR A 329 1.31 4.12 17.63
CA TYR A 329 0.58 5.31 17.24
C TYR A 329 0.72 6.37 18.33
N GLY A 330 1.02 7.60 17.94
CA GLY A 330 1.10 8.76 18.83
C GLY A 330 0.23 9.90 18.36
N ILE A 331 -0.44 10.58 19.29
CA ILE A 331 -1.15 11.85 19.05
C ILE A 331 -0.33 12.97 19.68
N LEU A 332 0.05 13.94 18.85
CA LEU A 332 0.79 15.13 19.28
C LEU A 332 -0.15 16.33 19.34
N LYS A 333 -0.12 17.08 20.44
CA LYS A 333 -0.92 18.31 20.64
C LYS A 333 -0.41 19.43 19.74
N PHE A 334 -0.90 19.51 18.51
CA PHE A 334 -0.65 20.66 17.65
C PHE A 334 -1.94 21.15 16.99
N HIS A 335 -2.07 22.47 16.84
CA HIS A 335 -3.19 23.04 16.09
C HIS A 335 -3.05 22.68 14.60
N LYS A 336 -3.98 21.86 14.09
CA LYS A 336 -4.01 21.37 12.71
C LYS A 336 -5.04 22.13 11.87
N PRO A 337 -4.72 22.55 10.63
CA PRO A 337 -5.73 23.03 9.70
C PRO A 337 -6.77 21.95 9.40
N SER A 338 -8.06 22.28 9.49
CA SER A 338 -9.15 21.32 9.24
C SER A 338 -9.03 20.72 7.83
N ASN A 339 -8.96 19.38 7.75
CA ASN A 339 -9.14 18.67 6.49
C ASN A 339 -10.61 18.81 6.08
N THR A 340 -10.86 19.50 4.96
CA THR A 340 -12.23 19.68 4.46
C THR A 340 -12.74 18.36 3.89
N CYS A 341 -13.70 17.74 4.59
CA CYS A 341 -14.61 16.80 3.97
C CYS A 341 -15.80 17.58 3.42
N PHE A 342 -16.34 17.15 2.29
CA PHE A 342 -17.56 17.74 1.75
C PHE A 342 -18.58 16.65 1.45
N LYS A 343 -19.86 17.02 1.59
CA LYS A 343 -20.97 16.16 1.23
C LYS A 343 -21.22 16.32 -0.27
N ARG A 344 -21.26 15.21 -1.00
CA ARG A 344 -21.61 15.18 -2.43
C ARG A 344 -22.86 14.33 -2.62
N LYS A 345 -23.87 14.88 -3.29
CA LYS A 345 -25.01 14.11 -3.79
C LYS A 345 -24.54 13.27 -4.98
N ILE A 346 -24.78 11.97 -4.94
CA ILE A 346 -24.53 11.06 -6.06
C ILE A 346 -25.82 10.37 -6.48
N TRP A 347 -25.96 10.18 -7.79
CA TRP A 347 -27.10 9.58 -8.44
C TRP A 347 -26.84 8.09 -8.68
N LEU A 348 -27.82 7.25 -8.38
CA LEU A 348 -27.74 5.80 -8.58
C LEU A 348 -28.44 5.45 -9.90
N TYR A 349 -27.78 5.76 -11.02
CA TYR A 349 -28.33 5.57 -12.36
C TYR A 349 -28.68 4.11 -12.67
N ASP A 350 -28.01 3.15 -12.02
CA ASP A 350 -28.31 1.72 -12.10
C ASP A 350 -29.66 1.34 -11.47
N ARG A 351 -30.26 2.24 -10.69
CA ARG A 351 -31.52 2.04 -9.94
C ARG A 351 -32.61 3.04 -10.32
N GLY A 352 -32.42 3.80 -11.40
CA GLY A 352 -33.40 4.78 -11.85
C GLY A 352 -34.63 4.12 -12.49
N ASP A 353 -35.81 4.66 -12.20
CA ASP A 353 -37.04 4.35 -12.93
C ASP A 353 -37.17 5.31 -14.11
N TYR A 354 -36.63 4.89 -15.25
CA TYR A 354 -36.60 5.72 -16.45
C TYR A 354 -37.94 5.82 -17.16
N ASP A 355 -38.88 4.92 -16.89
CA ASP A 355 -40.25 5.02 -17.43
C ASP A 355 -41.00 6.17 -16.76
N VAL A 356 -40.90 6.28 -15.43
CA VAL A 356 -41.44 7.42 -14.68
C VAL A 356 -40.79 8.72 -15.15
N PHE A 357 -39.46 8.75 -15.32
CA PHE A 357 -38.76 9.94 -15.79
C PHE A 357 -39.26 10.40 -17.18
N ARG A 358 -39.39 9.47 -18.14
CA ARG A 358 -39.91 9.75 -19.48
C ARG A 358 -41.36 10.24 -19.45
N LYS A 359 -42.19 9.61 -18.62
CA LYS A 359 -43.60 10.03 -18.46
C LYS A 359 -43.68 11.47 -17.97
N MET A 360 -42.95 11.80 -16.90
CA MET A 360 -42.93 13.16 -16.36
C MET A 360 -42.50 14.20 -17.40
N LEU A 361 -41.48 13.91 -18.21
CA LEU A 361 -41.05 14.80 -19.30
C LEU A 361 -42.08 14.93 -20.43
N SER A 362 -42.84 13.87 -20.69
CA SER A 362 -43.88 13.85 -21.73
C SER A 362 -45.13 14.62 -21.30
N ASP A 363 -45.41 14.67 -19.99
CA ASP A 363 -46.55 15.39 -19.41
C ASP A 363 -46.32 16.92 -19.34
N VAL A 364 -45.13 17.42 -19.69
CA VAL A 364 -44.82 18.85 -19.74
C VAL A 364 -45.38 19.48 -21.02
N ASN A 365 -46.16 20.56 -20.88
CA ASN A 365 -46.50 21.41 -22.01
C ASN A 365 -45.32 22.31 -22.39
N TRP A 366 -44.53 21.87 -23.36
CA TRP A 366 -43.33 22.57 -23.82
C TRP A 366 -43.61 23.90 -24.52
N ASN A 367 -44.80 24.07 -25.12
CA ASN A 367 -45.16 25.33 -25.77
C ASN A 367 -45.33 26.44 -24.72
N ASP A 368 -46.15 26.19 -23.69
CA ASP A 368 -46.33 27.12 -22.57
C ASP A 368 -45.01 27.41 -21.85
N PHE A 369 -44.14 26.39 -21.75
CA PHE A 369 -42.82 26.55 -21.14
C PHE A 369 -41.95 27.56 -21.91
N ILE A 370 -41.84 27.42 -23.23
CA ILE A 370 -41.05 28.32 -24.09
C ILE A 370 -41.65 29.73 -24.09
N GLU A 371 -42.97 29.85 -24.15
CA GLU A 371 -43.67 31.14 -24.17
C GLU A 371 -43.65 31.87 -22.81
N SER A 372 -43.30 31.18 -21.73
CA SER A 372 -43.31 31.75 -20.37
C SER A 372 -42.20 32.77 -20.06
N SER A 373 -41.23 32.96 -20.95
CA SER A 373 -40.17 33.96 -20.80
C SER A 373 -39.54 34.32 -22.15
N ASN A 374 -39.31 35.62 -22.39
CA ASN A 374 -38.54 36.08 -23.55
C ASN A 374 -37.02 36.09 -23.30
N ASN A 375 -36.58 35.77 -22.08
CA ASN A 375 -35.18 35.65 -21.73
C ASN A 375 -34.74 34.18 -21.84
N VAL A 376 -33.84 33.91 -22.78
CA VAL A 376 -33.27 32.58 -23.04
C VAL A 376 -32.52 32.02 -21.83
N ASP A 377 -31.77 32.85 -21.09
CA ASP A 377 -31.03 32.40 -19.91
C ASP A 377 -31.99 31.90 -18.82
N SER A 378 -33.10 32.62 -18.61
CA SER A 378 -34.15 32.21 -17.65
C SER A 378 -34.88 30.94 -18.09
N LEU A 379 -35.06 30.73 -19.39
CA LEU A 379 -35.64 29.48 -19.92
C LEU A 379 -34.69 28.30 -19.69
N VAL A 380 -33.39 28.48 -19.92
CA VAL A 380 -32.37 27.44 -19.70
C VAL A 380 -32.27 27.07 -18.21
N GLU A 381 -32.32 28.06 -17.33
CA GLU A 381 -32.32 27.83 -15.88
C GLU A 381 -33.54 27.01 -15.45
N ARG A 382 -34.75 27.44 -15.83
CA ARG A 382 -36.00 26.72 -15.51
C ARG A 382 -36.04 25.32 -16.11
N PHE A 383 -35.50 25.14 -17.32
CA PHE A 383 -35.42 23.84 -17.97
C PHE A 383 -34.51 22.90 -17.18
N SER A 384 -33.35 23.42 -16.76
CA SER A 384 -32.39 22.68 -15.96
C SER A 384 -32.97 22.28 -14.60
N GLU A 385 -33.69 23.19 -13.94
CA GLU A 385 -34.37 22.92 -12.67
C GLU A 385 -35.43 21.83 -12.81
N LEU A 386 -36.29 21.93 -13.83
CA LEU A 386 -37.34 20.95 -14.10
C LEU A 386 -36.75 19.56 -14.38
N LEU A 387 -35.71 19.50 -15.21
CA LEU A 387 -35.03 18.25 -15.54
C LEU A 387 -34.36 17.62 -14.32
N ILE A 388 -33.70 18.42 -13.47
CA ILE A 388 -33.08 17.95 -12.22
C ILE A 388 -34.15 17.49 -11.22
N ASP A 389 -35.28 18.20 -11.11
CA ASP A 389 -36.39 17.83 -10.24
C ASP A 389 -36.98 16.47 -10.64
N PHE A 390 -37.30 16.31 -11.93
CA PHE A 390 -37.85 15.06 -12.46
C PHE A 390 -36.86 13.90 -12.30
N ALA A 391 -35.58 14.15 -12.59
CA ALA A 391 -34.53 13.18 -12.35
C ALA A 391 -34.48 12.82 -10.86
N SER A 392 -34.61 13.78 -9.94
CA SER A 392 -34.56 13.55 -8.48
C SER A 392 -35.67 12.66 -7.95
N LYS A 393 -36.84 12.69 -8.60
CA LYS A 393 -38.01 11.87 -8.28
C LYS A 393 -37.90 10.46 -8.87
N ALA A 394 -37.30 10.33 -10.05
CA ALA A 394 -37.19 9.08 -10.78
C ALA A 394 -35.90 8.28 -10.50
N ILE A 395 -34.81 8.97 -10.14
CA ILE A 395 -33.48 8.38 -9.94
C ILE A 395 -33.10 8.51 -8.47
N PRO A 396 -33.02 7.38 -7.73
CA PRO A 396 -32.56 7.38 -6.36
C PRO A 396 -31.20 8.05 -6.22
N ASN A 397 -31.04 8.85 -5.18
CA ASN A 397 -29.81 9.57 -4.90
C ASN A 397 -29.42 9.38 -3.43
N LYS A 398 -28.12 9.54 -3.14
CA LYS A 398 -27.60 9.49 -1.78
C LYS A 398 -26.51 10.53 -1.59
N ILE A 399 -26.39 11.02 -0.37
CA ILE A 399 -25.29 11.89 0.02
C ILE A 399 -24.14 11.01 0.50
N ILE A 400 -22.96 11.22 -0.08
CA ILE A 400 -21.72 10.62 0.40
C ILE A 400 -20.83 11.70 1.00
N THR A 401 -20.06 11.34 2.02
CA THR A 401 -18.95 12.16 2.50
C THR A 401 -17.75 11.85 1.63
N VAL A 402 -17.31 12.84 0.86
CA VAL A 402 -16.09 12.74 0.05
C VAL A 402 -14.93 13.27 0.88
N ARG A 403 -13.89 12.47 0.98
CA ARG A 403 -12.61 12.86 1.57
C ARG A 403 -11.65 13.02 0.40
N LYS A 404 -11.11 14.23 0.20
CA LYS A 404 -10.19 14.53 -0.91
C LYS A 404 -8.94 13.64 -0.91
N THR A 405 -8.60 13.06 0.24
CA THR A 405 -7.42 12.21 0.45
C THR A 405 -7.67 10.73 0.19
N ASP A 406 -8.91 10.28 -0.02
CA ASP A 406 -9.19 8.87 -0.24
C ASP A 406 -8.79 8.46 -1.67
N PRO A 407 -8.07 7.34 -1.86
CA PRO A 407 -7.74 6.82 -3.19
C PRO A 407 -9.01 6.54 -4.03
N PRO A 408 -8.96 6.66 -5.37
CA PRO A 408 -10.15 6.52 -6.24
C PRO A 408 -10.91 5.19 -6.11
N TRP A 409 -10.21 4.13 -5.69
CA TRP A 409 -10.72 2.77 -5.53
C TRP A 409 -11.20 2.48 -4.10
N MET A 410 -11.02 3.42 -3.16
CA MET A 410 -11.47 3.30 -1.78
C MET A 410 -12.99 3.46 -1.71
N ASN A 411 -13.69 2.40 -1.34
CA ASN A 411 -15.15 2.40 -1.26
C ASN A 411 -15.67 1.97 0.11
N ASN A 412 -16.98 2.15 0.32
CA ASN A 412 -17.63 1.83 1.59
C ASN A 412 -17.50 0.34 1.98
N TYR A 413 -17.40 -0.57 1.02
CA TYR A 413 -17.20 -1.99 1.30
C TYR A 413 -15.82 -2.22 1.92
N ILE A 414 -14.77 -1.66 1.31
CA ILE A 414 -13.39 -1.76 1.82
C ILE A 414 -13.30 -1.19 3.24
N HIS A 415 -13.85 0.02 3.47
CA HIS A 415 -13.88 0.61 4.82
C HIS A 415 -14.61 -0.27 5.85
N ARG A 416 -15.73 -0.91 5.47
CA ARG A 416 -16.45 -1.82 6.38
C ARG A 416 -15.62 -3.05 6.72
N THR A 417 -14.91 -3.62 5.74
CA THR A 417 -14.04 -4.79 5.95
C THR A 417 -12.89 -4.46 6.90
N ILE A 418 -12.23 -3.32 6.72
CA ILE A 418 -11.18 -2.81 7.63
C ILE A 418 -11.72 -2.65 9.06
N ARG A 419 -12.89 -2.02 9.22
CA ARG A 419 -13.52 -1.85 10.55
C ARG A 419 -13.91 -3.19 11.19
N LYS A 420 -14.42 -4.15 10.39
CA LYS A 420 -14.78 -5.49 10.87
C LYS A 420 -13.55 -6.22 11.39
N ARG A 421 -12.44 -6.21 10.64
CA ARG A 421 -11.13 -6.76 11.08
C ARG A 421 -10.74 -6.18 12.44
N ASN A 422 -10.68 -4.84 12.54
CA ASN A 422 -10.24 -4.15 13.77
C ASN A 422 -11.13 -4.50 14.98
N ARG A 423 -12.46 -4.59 14.78
CA ARG A 423 -13.42 -4.97 15.84
C ARG A 423 -13.21 -6.40 16.35
N ILE A 424 -13.02 -7.37 15.45
CA ILE A 424 -12.82 -8.77 15.82
C ILE A 424 -11.56 -8.92 16.67
N TYR A 425 -10.46 -8.28 16.28
CA TYR A 425 -9.23 -8.31 17.05
C TYR A 425 -9.40 -7.66 18.43
N ASN A 426 -10.03 -6.49 18.53
CA ASN A 426 -10.21 -5.82 19.83
C ASN A 426 -11.03 -6.68 20.80
N LYS A 427 -11.99 -7.46 20.28
CA LYS A 427 -12.74 -8.44 21.07
C LYS A 427 -11.83 -9.58 21.55
N ALA A 428 -10.94 -10.09 20.70
CA ALA A 428 -9.98 -11.13 21.06
C ALA A 428 -8.93 -10.65 22.09
N LYS A 429 -8.45 -9.41 21.99
CA LYS A 429 -7.49 -8.82 22.95
C LYS A 429 -8.11 -8.65 24.35
N LYS A 430 -9.40 -8.31 24.44
CA LYS A 430 -10.13 -8.19 25.72
C LYS A 430 -10.55 -9.52 26.35
N GLY A 431 -10.48 -10.62 25.60
CA GLY A 431 -10.85 -11.97 26.04
C GLY A 431 -9.69 -12.83 26.52
N LYS A 432 -8.49 -12.23 26.61
CA LYS A 432 -7.34 -12.73 27.36
C LYS A 432 -7.16 -11.84 28.58
#